data_AF-A0A820BKG7-F1
#
_entry.id   AF-A0A820BKG7-F1
#
_cell.length_a   1.000
_cell.length_b   1.000
_cell.length_c   1.000
_cell.angle_alpha   90.00
_cell.angle_beta   90.00
_cell.angle_gamma   90.00
#
_symmetry.space_group_name_H-M   'P 1'
#
loop_
_entity.id
_entity.type
_entity.pdbx_description
1 polymer ?
#
loop_
_entity_poly.entity_id
_entity_poly.type
_entity_poly.pdbx_seq_one_letter_code
_entity_poly.pdbx_strand_id
1 'polypeptide(L)' 'MASLATEIEAAHLLTYNAARLLDTKLPFVKQVSMAKLYASKLAEKVTSKCIDFMGGLKFSCKYPQEKIFRDCKVDKRDFL' A
#
# COMPACT_ATOMS: atom_id res chain seq x y z
N MET A 1 8.15 -2.76 14.32
CA MET A 1 8.46 -2.45 12.89
C MET A 1 8.59 -3.70 12.02
N ALA A 2 9.11 -4.84 12.53
CA ALA A 2 9.27 -6.08 11.76
C ALA A 2 8.01 -6.56 11.01
N SER A 3 6.84 -6.58 11.65
CA SER A 3 5.59 -7.05 11.02
C SER A 3 5.12 -6.17 9.83
N LEU A 4 5.45 -4.88 9.80
CA LEU A 4 5.11 -4.04 8.63
C LEU A 4 6.07 -4.30 7.47
N ALA A 5 7.36 -4.45 7.77
CA ALA A 5 8.35 -4.79 6.75
C ALA A 5 8.01 -6.13 6.07
N THR A 6 7.58 -7.14 6.83
CA THR A 6 7.13 -8.42 6.27
C THR A 6 5.91 -8.28 5.36
N GLU A 7 4.96 -7.42 5.72
CA GLU A 7 3.77 -7.18 4.89
C GLU A 7 4.13 -6.43 3.59
N ILE A 8 5.11 -5.52 3.64
CA ILE A 8 5.63 -4.81 2.45
C ILE A 8 6.29 -5.78 1.48
N GLU A 9 7.15 -6.67 1.98
CA GLU A 9 7.76 -7.71 1.15
C GLU A 9 6.71 -8.66 0.55
N ALA A 10 5.68 -9.01 1.33
CA ALA A 10 4.56 -9.80 0.81
C ALA A 10 3.80 -9.09 -0.32
N ALA A 11 3.59 -7.77 -0.20
CA ALA A 11 2.96 -6.98 -1.26
C ALA A 11 3.82 -6.94 -2.54
N HIS A 12 5.14 -6.78 -2.40
CA HIS A 12 6.08 -6.85 -3.53
C HIS A 12 6.05 -8.22 -4.23
N LEU A 13 6.04 -9.31 -3.46
CA LEU A 13 5.96 -10.65 -4.04
C LEU A 13 4.65 -10.86 -4.82
N LEU A 14 3.53 -10.33 -4.33
CA LEU A 14 2.24 -10.40 -5.03
C LEU A 14 2.24 -9.63 -6.34
N THR A 15 2.82 -8.41 -6.36
CA THR A 15 2.90 -7.60 -7.58
C THR A 15 3.85 -8.23 -8.60
N TYR A 16 5.00 -8.74 -8.17
CA TYR A 16 5.93 -9.43 -9.06
C TYR A 16 5.35 -10.73 -9.62
N ASN A 17 4.60 -11.49 -8.82
CA ASN A 17 3.93 -12.68 -9.33
C ASN A 17 2.87 -12.32 -10.38
N ALA A 18 2.10 -11.25 -10.15
CA ALA A 18 1.14 -10.75 -11.12
C ALA A 18 1.81 -10.29 -12.42
N ALA A 19 2.95 -9.59 -12.34
CA ALA A 19 3.75 -9.20 -13.51
C ALA A 19 4.27 -10.42 -14.27
N ARG A 20 4.78 -11.44 -13.57
CA ARG A 20 5.27 -12.68 -14.20
C ARG A 20 4.17 -13.45 -14.93
N LEU A 21 2.95 -13.45 -14.39
CA LEU A 21 1.79 -14.05 -15.05
C LEU A 21 1.36 -13.28 -16.30
N LEU A 22 1.51 -11.95 -16.28
CA LEU A 22 1.27 -11.10 -17.44
C LEU A 22 2.28 -11.39 -18.57
N ASP A 23 3.57 -11.53 -18.23
CA ASP A 23 4.62 -11.87 -19.20
C ASP A 23 4.42 -13.25 -19.84
N THR A 24 3.93 -14.21 -19.06
CA THR A 24 3.65 -15.58 -19.51
C THR A 24 2.30 -15.74 -20.22
N LYS A 25 1.54 -14.65 -20.41
CA LYS A 25 0.21 -14.62 -21.05
C LYS A 25 -0.81 -15.57 -20.41
N LEU A 26 -0.62 -15.90 -19.13
CA LEU A 26 -1.56 -16.69 -18.34
C LEU A 26 -2.69 -15.81 -17.81
N PRO A 27 -3.85 -16.37 -17.44
CA PRO A 27 -4.93 -15.60 -16.83
C PRO A 27 -4.46 -14.97 -15.50
N PHE A 28 -4.33 -13.64 -15.50
CA PHE A 28 -3.71 -12.86 -14.41
C PHE A 28 -4.70 -11.96 -13.65
N VAL A 29 -5.94 -11.84 -14.10
CA VAL A 29 -6.95 -10.87 -13.60
C VAL A 29 -7.20 -11.02 -12.10
N LYS A 30 -7.22 -12.26 -11.61
CA LYS A 30 -7.41 -12.58 -10.19
C LYS A 30 -6.23 -12.11 -9.34
N GLN A 31 -5.02 -12.40 -9.80
CA GLN A 31 -3.77 -12.10 -9.09
C GLN A 31 -3.50 -10.59 -9.06
N VAL A 32 -3.77 -9.88 -10.17
CA VAL A 32 -3.70 -8.41 -10.21
C VAL A 32 -4.70 -7.78 -9.26
N SER A 33 -5.95 -8.26 -9.25
CA SER A 33 -6.98 -7.76 -8.32
C SER A 33 -6.57 -7.97 -6.86
N MET A 34 -6.00 -9.14 -6.54
CA MET A 34 -5.49 -9.45 -5.19
C MET A 34 -4.31 -8.55 -4.81
N ALA A 35 -3.31 -8.40 -5.69
CA ALA A 35 -2.13 -7.59 -5.44
C ALA A 35 -2.50 -6.12 -5.22
N LYS A 36 -3.38 -5.57 -6.05
CA LYS A 36 -3.86 -4.19 -5.95
C LYS A 36 -4.60 -3.93 -4.64
N LEU A 37 -5.57 -4.78 -4.30
CA LEU A 37 -6.33 -4.64 -3.05
C LEU A 37 -5.44 -4.77 -1.81
N TYR A 38 -4.47 -5.69 -1.85
CA TYR A 38 -3.54 -5.88 -0.74
C TYR A 38 -2.61 -4.67 -0.56
N ALA A 39 -2.04 -4.15 -1.66
CA ALA A 39 -1.16 -2.99 -1.64
C ALA A 39 -1.87 -1.74 -1.09
N SER A 40 -3.12 -1.46 -1.51
CA SER A 40 -3.88 -0.30 -1.01
C SER A 40 -4.17 -0.40 0.49
N LYS A 41 -4.56 -1.59 0.99
CA LYS A 41 -4.80 -1.80 2.43
C LYS A 41 -3.50 -1.66 3.24
N LEU A 42 -2.40 -2.15 2.71
CA LEU A 42 -1.11 -2.04 3.35
C LEU A 42 -0.62 -0.60 3.42
N ALA A 43 -0.75 0.17 2.34
CA ALA A 43 -0.36 1.57 2.29
C ALA A 43 -1.05 2.41 3.38
N GLU A 44 -2.35 2.21 3.60
CA GLU A 44 -3.12 2.84 4.68
C GLU A 44 -2.60 2.43 6.07
N LYS A 45 -2.31 1.14 6.26
CA LYS A 45 -1.82 0.61 7.54
C LYS A 45 -0.42 1.14 7.87
N VAL A 46 0.46 1.25 6.87
CA VAL A 46 1.81 1.80 7.03
C VAL A 46 1.75 3.29 7.34
N THR A 47 1.01 4.07 6.56
CA THR A 47 0.88 5.51 6.78
C THR A 47 0.21 5.85 8.11
N SER A 48 -0.83 5.10 8.53
CA SER A 48 -1.46 5.27 9.84
C SER A 48 -0.45 5.07 10.99
N LYS A 49 0.35 4.00 10.92
CA LYS A 49 1.38 3.75 11.93
C LYS A 49 2.50 4.79 11.90
N CYS A 50 2.91 5.27 10.71
CA CYS A 50 3.89 6.35 10.58
C CYS A 50 3.40 7.65 11.23
N ILE A 51 2.12 7.99 11.06
CA ILE A 51 1.48 9.11 11.75
C ILE A 51 1.52 8.89 13.27
N ASP A 52 1.19 7.69 13.75
CA ASP A 52 1.24 7.40 15.18
C ASP A 52 2.63 7.58 15.80
N PHE A 53 3.69 7.22 15.08
CA PHE A 53 5.07 7.48 15.51
C PHE A 53 5.42 8.97 15.58
N MET A 54 4.80 9.83 14.77
CA MET A 54 5.09 11.28 14.77
C MET A 54 4.47 12.06 15.92
N GLY A 55 3.57 11.47 16.73
CA GLY A 55 3.05 12.10 17.94
C GLY A 55 2.27 13.39 17.69
N GLY A 56 2.71 14.54 18.20
CA GLY A 56 1.99 15.82 18.06
C GLY A 56 2.11 16.51 16.69
N LEU A 57 3.03 16.06 15.83
CA LEU A 57 3.36 16.71 14.56
C LEU A 57 2.56 16.17 13.35
N LYS A 58 1.56 15.32 13.62
CA LYS A 58 0.80 14.51 12.63
C LYS A 58 0.13 15.31 11.51
N PHE A 59 -0.22 16.56 11.75
CA PHE A 59 -0.97 17.41 10.80
C PHE A 59 -0.22 18.70 10.46
N SER A 60 1.09 18.74 10.68
CA SER A 60 1.88 19.89 10.27
C SER A 60 2.22 19.77 8.79
N CYS A 61 1.76 20.73 7.97
CA CYS A 61 2.04 20.82 6.54
C CYS A 61 3.54 20.90 6.18
N LYS A 62 4.42 20.99 7.18
CA LYS A 62 5.88 20.98 7.02
C LYS A 62 6.44 19.60 6.69
N TYR A 63 5.68 18.53 6.94
CA TYR A 63 6.14 17.15 6.83
C TYR A 63 5.42 16.41 5.69
N PRO A 64 6.15 15.75 4.76
CA PRO A 64 5.54 15.08 3.61
C PRO A 64 4.60 13.91 4.01
N GLN A 65 4.72 13.38 5.23
CA GLN A 65 3.96 12.24 5.72
C GLN A 65 2.44 12.49 5.75
N GLU A 66 2.01 13.71 6.11
CA GLU A 66 0.59 14.09 6.12
C GLU A 66 -0.02 14.02 4.71
N LYS A 67 0.73 14.48 3.71
CA LYS A 67 0.33 14.43 2.31
C LYS A 67 0.15 12.97 1.87
N ILE A 68 1.14 12.13 2.14
CA ILE A 68 1.13 10.71 1.76
C ILE A 68 -0.08 9.98 2.40
N PHE A 69 -0.44 10.29 3.65
CA PHE A 69 -1.61 9.71 4.28
C PHE A 69 -2.94 10.12 3.62
N ARG A 70 -3.06 11.40 3.22
CA ARG A 70 -4.25 11.87 2.48
C ARG A 70 -4.37 11.17 1.13
N ASP A 71 -3.27 11.08 0.40
CA ASP A 71 -3.21 10.45 -0.93
C ASP A 71 -3.58 8.96 -0.83
N CYS A 72 -3.01 8.21 0.13
CA CYS A 72 -3.37 6.80 0.34
C CYS A 72 -4.85 6.57 0.66
N LYS A 73 -5.53 7.56 1.26
CA LYS A 73 -6.96 7.47 1.59
C LYS A 73 -7.87 7.83 0.42
N VAL A 74 -7.37 8.58 -0.57
CA VAL A 74 -8.07 8.84 -1.84
C VAL A 74 -8.02 7.60 -2.72
N ASP A 75 -6.84 6.98 -2.87
CA ASP A 75 -6.66 5.77 -3.71
C ASP A 75 -7.68 4.66 -3.40
N LYS A 76 -8.14 4.54 -2.16
CA LYS A 76 -9.14 3.53 -1.75
C LYS A 76 -10.57 3.85 -2.21
N ARG A 77 -10.91 5.13 -2.36
CA ARG A 77 -12.27 5.58 -2.72
C ARG A 77 -12.59 5.33 -4.19
N ASP A 78 -11.59 5.28 -5.06
CA ASP A 78 -11.81 5.09 -6.50
C ASP A 78 -12.10 3.62 -6.90
N PHE A 79 -12.22 2.70 -5.93
CA PHE A 79 -12.47 1.26 -6.16
C PHE A 79 -13.83 0.75 -5.65
N LEU A 80 -14.65 1.59 -5.04
CA LEU A 80 -16.02 1.27 -4.58
C LEU A 80 -17.04 2.04 -5.41
#